data_AF-A0A225V6Z9-F1
#
_entry.id   AF-A0A225V6Z9-F1
#
_cell.length_a   1.000
_cell.length_b   1.000
_cell.length_c   1.000
_cell.angle_alpha   90.00
_cell.angle_beta   90.00
_cell.angle_gamma   90.00
#
_symmetry.space_group_name_H-M   'P 1'
#
loop_
_entity.id
_entity.type
_entity.pdbx_description
1 polymer ?
#
loop_
_entity_poly.entity_id
_entity_poly.type
_entity_poly.pdbx_seq_one_letter_code
_entity_poly.pdbx_strand_id
1 'polypeptide(L)'
;MGTHGSKQRAIVIDMSASFGWTGSPSYYGTFGSAISWLVALRRSSNTVAYRTMRPFSYEWVDDHILVEVATPGRLQAAETCLRLAMLAVLGLRSISDAKFSTWCTTLEVLGLQFNTIAKTVTMPKEKVTKSIRRPMKRKSTVARHDLEYLLGSMCHVTCLLRAAKGFFQRIHTAVKRLLRKGGFQLSDAIRLDL
;
A
#
# COMPACT_ATOMS: atom_id res chain seq x y z
N MET A 1 -19.00 24.76 50.03
CA MET A 1 -19.93 23.94 49.22
C MET A 1 -19.19 23.43 48.01
N GLY A 2 -18.69 22.18 48.06
CA GLY A 2 -18.02 21.55 46.93
C GLY A 2 -19.04 20.79 46.09
N THR A 3 -19.26 21.23 44.84
CA THR A 3 -20.14 20.53 43.89
C THR A 3 -19.44 19.27 43.38
N HIS A 4 -19.82 18.14 43.94
CA HIS A 4 -19.42 16.82 43.46
C HIS A 4 -20.11 16.58 42.11
N GLY A 5 -19.44 16.93 41.00
CA GLY A 5 -19.91 16.62 39.65
C GLY A 5 -20.02 15.11 39.48
N SER A 6 -21.25 14.60 39.40
CA SER A 6 -21.53 13.19 39.15
C SER A 6 -20.95 12.79 37.78
N LYS A 7 -19.95 11.90 37.77
CA LYS A 7 -19.42 11.31 36.52
C LYS A 7 -20.53 10.53 35.82
N GLN A 8 -21.13 11.14 34.80
CA GLN A 8 -22.04 10.43 33.90
C GLN A 8 -21.23 9.44 33.06
N ARG A 9 -21.67 8.18 33.04
CA ARG A 9 -21.09 7.14 32.17
C ARG A 9 -21.82 7.19 30.84
N ALA A 10 -21.14 7.63 29.79
CA ALA A 10 -21.64 7.58 28.43
C ALA A 10 -20.99 6.41 27.67
N ILE A 11 -21.76 5.77 26.79
CA ILE A 11 -21.28 4.79 25.82
C ILE A 11 -21.32 5.46 24.45
N VAL A 12 -20.20 5.45 23.73
CA VAL A 12 -20.12 5.94 22.35
C VAL A 12 -19.94 4.73 21.45
N ILE A 13 -20.84 4.60 20.47
CA ILE A 13 -20.75 3.57 19.43
C ILE A 13 -20.40 4.28 18.13
N ASP A 14 -19.25 3.94 17.56
CA ASP A 14 -18.86 4.41 16.24
C ASP A 14 -19.61 3.59 15.18
N MET A 15 -20.40 4.29 14.37
CA MET A 15 -21.16 3.69 13.27
C MET A 15 -20.36 3.67 11.95
N SER A 16 -19.12 4.15 11.98
CA SER A 16 -18.20 4.17 10.84
C SER A 16 -17.12 3.09 10.97
N ALA A 17 -16.35 2.87 9.89
CA ALA A 17 -15.19 2.01 9.94
C ALA A 17 -14.10 2.69 10.80
N SER A 18 -14.08 2.35 12.08
CA SER A 18 -13.22 3.01 13.08
C SER A 18 -11.73 2.74 12.84
N PHE A 19 -10.89 3.73 13.14
CA PHE A 19 -9.44 3.54 13.18
C PHE A 19 -9.06 2.43 14.19
N GLY A 20 -8.15 1.54 13.77
CA GLY A 20 -7.70 0.41 14.59
C GLY A 20 -8.54 -0.86 14.44
N TRP A 21 -9.68 -0.82 13.74
CA TRP A 21 -10.38 -2.03 13.35
C TRP A 21 -9.65 -2.74 12.21
N THR A 22 -9.30 -4.02 12.40
CA THR A 22 -8.53 -4.82 11.45
C THR A 22 -9.24 -5.01 10.10
N GLY A 23 -10.57 -4.94 10.08
CA GLY A 23 -11.37 -5.01 8.85
C GLY A 23 -11.47 -3.69 8.08
N SER A 24 -11.12 -2.56 8.71
CA SER A 24 -11.32 -1.22 8.13
C SER A 24 -10.59 -1.03 6.79
N PRO A 25 -9.30 -1.45 6.63
CA PRO A 25 -8.61 -1.27 5.35
C PRO A 25 -9.24 -2.07 4.21
N SER A 26 -9.65 -3.31 4.47
CA SER A 26 -10.31 -4.15 3.45
C SER A 26 -11.68 -3.59 3.06
N TYR A 27 -12.44 -3.07 4.02
CA TYR A 27 -13.72 -2.43 3.76
C TYR A 27 -13.51 -1.18 2.90
N TYR A 28 -12.55 -0.32 3.27
CA TYR A 28 -12.25 0.90 2.53
C TYR A 28 -11.74 0.63 1.11
N GLY A 29 -10.91 -0.41 0.94
CA GLY A 29 -10.40 -0.83 -0.37
C GLY A 29 -11.48 -1.18 -1.39
N THR A 30 -12.70 -1.53 -0.95
CA THR A 30 -13.83 -1.74 -1.88
C THR A 30 -14.21 -0.42 -2.57
N PHE A 31 -14.19 0.70 -1.84
CA PHE A 31 -14.46 2.02 -2.42
C PHE A 31 -13.32 2.48 -3.33
N GLY A 32 -12.06 2.25 -2.93
CA GLY A 32 -10.91 2.45 -3.81
C GLY A 32 -11.14 1.73 -5.14
N SER A 33 -11.51 0.44 -5.08
CA SER A 33 -11.65 -0.41 -6.27
C SER A 33 -12.78 0.08 -7.18
N ALA A 34 -13.87 0.57 -6.61
CA ALA A 34 -14.95 1.22 -7.35
C ALA A 34 -14.48 2.52 -8.04
N ILE A 35 -13.66 3.34 -7.37
CA ILE A 35 -13.07 4.56 -7.94
C ILE A 35 -12.19 4.20 -9.13
N SER A 36 -11.24 3.28 -8.95
CA SER A 36 -10.32 2.85 -10.00
C SER A 36 -11.06 2.28 -11.21
N TRP A 37 -12.13 1.51 -10.98
CA TRP A 37 -12.99 1.00 -12.03
C TRP A 37 -13.70 2.13 -12.81
N LEU A 38 -14.28 3.12 -12.12
CA LEU A 38 -14.92 4.28 -12.77
C LEU A 38 -13.91 5.10 -13.57
N VAL A 39 -12.69 5.27 -13.05
CA VAL A 39 -11.62 5.97 -13.75
C VAL A 39 -11.25 5.23 -15.03
N ALA A 40 -11.10 3.91 -14.98
CA ALA A 40 -10.80 3.10 -16.15
C ALA A 40 -11.93 3.16 -17.20
N LEU A 41 -13.19 3.10 -16.76
CA LEU A 41 -14.36 3.15 -17.62
C LEU A 41 -14.49 4.48 -18.35
N ARG A 42 -14.49 5.60 -17.63
CA ARG A 42 -14.69 6.93 -18.22
C ARG A 42 -13.54 7.38 -19.13
N ARG A 43 -12.33 6.86 -18.90
CA ARG A 43 -11.18 7.12 -19.77
C ARG A 43 -11.18 6.31 -21.07
N SER A 44 -11.95 5.21 -21.12
CA SER A 44 -12.15 4.44 -22.35
C SER A 44 -13.15 5.10 -23.32
N SER A 45 -14.03 5.96 -22.81
CA SER A 45 -15.16 6.54 -23.57
C SER A 45 -14.89 7.93 -24.12
N ASN A 46 -13.96 8.70 -23.55
CA ASN A 46 -13.63 10.03 -24.07
C ASN A 46 -12.64 9.93 -25.23
N THR A 47 -13.10 10.18 -26.46
CA THR A 47 -12.32 10.55 -27.67
C THR A 47 -11.42 9.49 -28.32
N VAL A 48 -11.40 9.51 -29.67
CA VAL A 48 -10.62 8.62 -30.57
C VAL A 48 -9.11 8.59 -30.26
N ALA A 49 -8.56 9.64 -29.64
CA ALA A 49 -7.15 9.75 -29.24
C ALA A 49 -6.72 8.87 -28.04
N TYR A 50 -7.67 8.25 -27.32
CA TYR A 50 -7.40 7.49 -26.09
C TYR A 50 -7.31 5.98 -26.34
N ARG A 51 -7.54 5.53 -27.59
CA ARG A 51 -7.58 4.10 -27.95
C ARG A 51 -6.20 3.44 -28.05
N THR A 52 -5.12 4.20 -28.19
CA THR A 52 -3.80 3.65 -28.52
C THR A 52 -2.95 3.29 -27.31
N MET A 53 -3.18 3.88 -26.13
CA MET A 53 -2.44 3.55 -24.92
C MET A 53 -3.30 3.69 -23.67
N ARG A 54 -3.55 2.56 -22.99
CA ARG A 54 -4.25 2.55 -21.71
C ARG A 54 -3.36 3.22 -20.65
N PRO A 55 -3.89 4.15 -19.84
CA PRO A 55 -3.17 4.68 -18.69
C PRO A 55 -2.84 3.55 -17.72
N PHE A 56 -1.71 3.68 -17.02
CA PHE A 56 -1.44 2.84 -15.87
C PHE A 56 -2.07 3.48 -14.64
N SER A 57 -2.90 2.72 -13.93
CA SER A 57 -3.48 3.11 -12.65
C SER A 57 -3.26 1.99 -11.65
N TYR A 58 -2.79 2.33 -10.46
CA TYR A 58 -2.65 1.40 -9.35
C TYR A 58 -3.33 1.97 -8.12
N GLU A 59 -3.91 1.09 -7.33
CA GLU A 59 -4.65 1.46 -6.13
C GLU A 59 -4.18 0.61 -4.97
N TRP A 60 -4.05 1.26 -3.82
CA TRP A 60 -3.85 0.61 -2.54
C TRP A 60 -4.74 1.25 -1.48
N VAL A 61 -5.86 0.60 -1.16
CA VAL A 61 -6.84 1.06 -0.16
C VAL A 61 -7.40 2.46 -0.51
N ASP A 62 -6.76 3.52 -0.05
CA ASP A 62 -7.12 4.93 -0.30
C ASP A 62 -6.13 5.65 -1.22
N ASP A 63 -4.96 5.06 -1.48
CA ASP A 63 -3.94 5.62 -2.37
C ASP A 63 -4.24 5.29 -3.84
N HIS A 64 -4.42 6.33 -4.66
CA HIS A 64 -4.59 6.20 -6.11
C HIS A 64 -3.36 6.76 -6.85
N ILE A 65 -2.67 5.89 -7.59
CA ILE A 65 -1.50 6.23 -8.41
C ILE A 65 -1.91 6.22 -9.87
N LEU A 66 -1.72 7.35 -10.56
CA LEU A 66 -1.95 7.48 -11.99
C LEU A 66 -0.64 7.78 -12.71
N VAL A 67 -0.37 7.06 -13.79
CA VAL A 67 0.75 7.32 -14.70
C VAL A 67 0.19 7.51 -16.10
N GLU A 68 0.52 8.66 -16.70
CA GLU A 68 -0.04 9.10 -17.96
C GLU A 68 1.01 9.81 -18.82
N VAL A 69 0.83 9.74 -20.14
CA VAL A 69 1.67 10.47 -21.10
C VAL A 69 1.33 11.95 -21.02
N ALA A 70 2.35 12.79 -20.87
CA ALA A 70 2.23 14.25 -20.80
C ALA A 70 1.95 14.89 -22.17
N THR A 71 0.87 14.49 -22.83
CA THR A 71 0.34 15.22 -23.99
C THR A 71 -0.73 16.22 -23.55
N PRO A 72 -1.01 17.27 -24.34
CA PRO A 72 -2.01 18.28 -23.99
C PRO A 72 -3.34 17.67 -23.55
N GLY A 73 -3.86 18.12 -22.41
CA GLY A 73 -5.15 17.70 -21.85
C GLY A 73 -5.19 16.33 -21.16
N ARG A 74 -4.23 15.42 -21.37
CA ARG A 74 -4.31 14.06 -20.81
C ARG A 74 -4.17 14.00 -19.30
N LEU A 75 -3.21 14.76 -18.74
CA LEU A 75 -2.96 14.82 -17.30
C LEU A 75 -4.16 15.43 -16.57
N GLN A 76 -4.67 16.56 -17.08
CA GLN A 76 -5.85 17.22 -16.53
C GLN A 76 -7.10 16.33 -16.63
N ALA A 77 -7.29 15.62 -17.74
CA ALA A 77 -8.39 14.67 -17.88
C ALA A 77 -8.25 13.48 -16.92
N ALA A 78 -7.02 13.02 -16.63
CA ALA A 78 -6.77 11.94 -15.68
C ALA A 78 -7.13 12.38 -14.26
N GLU A 79 -6.66 13.54 -13.85
CA GLU A 79 -6.99 14.13 -12.56
C GLU A 79 -8.49 14.40 -12.40
N THR A 80 -9.11 15.02 -13.41
CA THR A 80 -10.56 15.32 -13.39
C THR A 80 -11.38 14.03 -13.30
N CYS A 81 -10.99 12.98 -14.04
CA CYS A 81 -11.67 11.71 -13.97
C CYS A 81 -11.58 11.09 -12.57
N LEU A 82 -10.40 11.13 -11.95
CA LEU A 82 -10.20 10.64 -10.58
C LEU A 82 -11.05 11.43 -9.58
N ARG A 83 -11.06 12.76 -9.65
CA ARG A 83 -11.89 13.61 -8.80
C ARG A 83 -13.38 13.28 -8.96
N LEU A 84 -13.87 13.17 -10.19
CA LEU A 84 -15.27 12.80 -10.45
C LEU A 84 -15.62 11.40 -9.96
N ALA A 85 -14.69 10.45 -10.04
CA ALA A 85 -14.90 9.10 -9.52
C ALA A 85 -14.93 9.08 -7.99
N MET A 86 -14.00 9.79 -7.32
CA MET A 86 -14.00 9.95 -5.86
C MET A 86 -15.29 10.61 -5.36
N LEU A 87 -15.75 11.68 -6.03
CA LEU A 87 -17.02 12.32 -5.70
C LEU A 87 -18.21 11.37 -5.83
N ALA A 88 -18.23 10.55 -6.88
CA ALA A 88 -19.33 9.61 -7.11
C ALA A 88 -19.37 8.47 -6.08
N VAL A 89 -18.22 8.04 -5.57
CA VAL A 89 -18.13 6.89 -4.66
C VAL A 89 -18.16 7.30 -3.19
N LEU A 90 -17.46 8.38 -2.82
CA LEU A 90 -17.24 8.80 -1.43
C LEU A 90 -17.95 10.11 -1.06
N GLY A 91 -18.51 10.82 -2.05
CA GLY A 91 -19.25 12.07 -1.84
C GLY A 91 -18.39 13.34 -1.78
N LEU A 92 -19.05 14.49 -1.61
CA LEU A 92 -18.47 15.84 -1.77
C LEU A 92 -17.33 16.19 -0.81
N ARG A 93 -17.25 15.53 0.36
CA ARG A 93 -16.24 15.81 1.39
C ARG A 93 -15.03 14.88 1.35
N SER A 94 -14.95 14.02 0.34
CA SER A 94 -13.92 12.97 0.24
C SER A 94 -12.61 13.45 -0.39
N ILE A 95 -12.66 14.55 -1.15
CA ILE A 95 -11.49 15.10 -1.83
C ILE A 95 -10.79 16.07 -0.87
N SER A 96 -9.51 15.81 -0.64
CA SER A 96 -8.60 16.73 0.02
C SER A 96 -7.55 17.19 -0.98
N ASP A 97 -7.63 18.44 -1.43
CA ASP A 97 -6.68 19.00 -2.39
C ASP A 97 -5.24 18.96 -1.87
N ALA A 98 -5.05 19.09 -0.56
CA ALA A 98 -3.74 18.98 0.08
C ALA A 98 -3.09 17.58 -0.06
N LYS A 99 -3.88 16.55 -0.38
CA LYS A 99 -3.39 15.17 -0.58
C LYS A 99 -3.10 14.84 -2.04
N PHE A 100 -3.49 15.68 -3.01
CA PHE A 100 -3.15 15.47 -4.41
C PHE A 100 -1.72 15.93 -4.66
N SER A 101 -0.88 15.03 -5.17
CA SER A 101 0.44 15.41 -5.66
C SER A 101 0.35 16.07 -7.03
N THR A 102 1.27 16.99 -7.29
CA THR A 102 1.45 17.53 -8.64
C THR A 102 2.04 16.45 -9.56
N TRP A 103 1.68 16.51 -10.84
CA TRP A 103 2.27 15.66 -11.86
C TRP A 103 3.79 15.82 -11.92
N CYS A 104 4.51 14.71 -11.86
CA CYS A 104 5.97 14.69 -11.94
C CYS A 104 6.44 13.43 -12.66
N THR A 105 7.64 13.48 -13.25
CA THR A 105 8.30 12.32 -13.84
C THR A 105 8.97 11.42 -12.81
N THR A 106 9.23 11.94 -11.61
CA THR A 106 9.75 11.19 -10.47
C THR A 106 8.89 11.45 -9.24
N LEU A 107 8.40 10.38 -8.61
CA LEU A 107 7.53 10.49 -7.43
C LEU A 107 7.73 9.30 -6.49
N GLU A 108 7.75 9.56 -5.18
CA GLU A 108 7.70 8.51 -4.17
C GLU A 108 6.24 8.24 -3.77
N VAL A 109 5.74 7.02 -4.03
CA VAL A 109 4.38 6.60 -3.65
C VAL A 109 4.40 5.18 -3.10
N LEU A 110 3.67 4.91 -2.00
CA LEU A 110 3.76 3.67 -1.23
C LEU A 110 5.20 3.37 -0.75
N GLY A 111 5.99 4.45 -0.64
CA GLY A 111 7.45 4.48 -0.57
C GLY A 111 8.15 3.51 -1.52
N LEU A 112 7.69 3.50 -2.77
CA LEU A 112 8.43 3.12 -3.96
C LEU A 112 8.72 4.40 -4.74
N GLN A 113 9.90 4.50 -5.33
CA GLN A 113 10.26 5.60 -6.20
C GLN A 113 9.94 5.23 -7.64
N PHE A 114 8.99 5.94 -8.23
CA PHE A 114 8.64 5.84 -9.65
C PHE A 114 9.48 6.85 -10.43
N ASN A 115 10.07 6.42 -11.56
CA ASN A 115 10.75 7.30 -12.50
C ASN A 115 10.28 6.94 -13.92
N THR A 116 9.50 7.83 -14.53
CA THR A 116 8.90 7.60 -15.86
C THR A 116 9.89 7.86 -17.01
N ILE A 117 10.96 8.65 -16.79
CA ILE A 117 12.02 8.88 -17.77
C ILE A 117 12.88 7.62 -17.90
N ALA A 118 13.36 7.10 -16.77
CA ALA A 118 14.13 5.85 -16.70
C ALA A 118 13.27 4.60 -16.88
N LYS A 119 11.94 4.73 -16.81
CA LYS A 119 10.94 3.64 -16.84
C LYS A 119 11.19 2.61 -15.74
N THR A 120 11.52 3.08 -14.53
CA THR A 120 11.83 2.23 -13.38
C THR A 120 10.89 2.49 -12.21
N VAL A 121 10.70 1.43 -11.41
CA VAL A 121 10.10 1.52 -10.07
C VAL A 121 11.09 0.88 -9.11
N THR A 122 11.63 1.66 -8.18
CA THR A 122 12.70 1.22 -7.28
C THR A 122 12.30 1.36 -5.82
N MET A 123 12.73 0.41 -4.99
CA MET A 123 12.61 0.54 -3.53
C MET A 123 13.74 1.48 -3.03
N PRO A 124 13.44 2.53 -2.25
CA PRO A 124 14.47 3.34 -1.61
C PRO A 124 15.44 2.48 -0.80
N LYS A 125 16.75 2.78 -0.87
CA LYS A 125 17.81 1.97 -0.23
C LYS A 125 17.62 1.88 1.28
N GLU A 126 17.06 2.92 1.89
CA GLU A 126 16.75 3.02 3.31
C GLU A 126 15.71 1.97 3.71
N LYS A 127 14.68 1.74 2.86
CA LYS A 127 13.66 0.70 3.10
C LYS A 127 14.23 -0.70 2.98
N VAL A 128 15.04 -0.96 1.95
CA VAL A 128 15.73 -2.26 1.78
C VAL A 128 16.67 -2.52 2.97
N THR A 129 17.42 -1.50 3.39
CA THR A 129 18.31 -1.58 4.55
C THR A 129 17.52 -1.82 5.84
N LYS A 130 16.36 -1.19 6.01
CA LYS A 130 15.48 -1.36 7.18
C LYS A 130 14.86 -2.77 7.23
N SER A 131 14.48 -3.36 6.10
CA SER A 131 13.93 -4.72 6.05
C SER A 131 14.99 -5.77 6.36
N ILE A 132 16.23 -5.59 5.86
CA ILE A 132 17.33 -6.55 6.07
C ILE A 132 17.90 -6.45 7.50
N ARG A 133 18.04 -5.24 8.06
CA ARG A 133 18.77 -5.04 9.33
C ARG A 133 18.04 -5.48 10.60
N ARG A 134 16.71 -5.72 10.58
CA ARG A 134 15.92 -5.71 11.82
C ARG A 134 15.70 -7.04 12.55
N PRO A 135 15.69 -8.25 11.93
CA PRO A 135 15.50 -9.46 12.74
C PRO A 135 16.73 -10.38 12.90
N MET A 136 17.76 -10.36 12.04
CA MET A 136 18.54 -11.62 11.85
C MET A 136 20.06 -11.57 12.01
N LYS A 137 20.69 -10.42 12.18
CA LYS A 137 22.18 -10.37 12.25
C LYS A 137 22.80 -10.89 13.56
N ARG A 138 22.03 -11.29 14.58
CA ARG A 138 22.61 -11.58 15.92
C ARG A 138 22.00 -12.71 16.76
N LYS A 139 20.95 -13.42 16.32
CA LYS A 139 20.33 -14.48 17.13
C LYS A 139 20.34 -15.82 16.40
N SER A 140 20.90 -16.85 17.03
CA SER A 140 20.83 -18.25 16.55
C SER A 140 19.38 -18.76 16.55
N THR A 141 18.59 -18.26 17.50
CA THR A 141 17.19 -18.61 17.69
C THR A 141 16.28 -17.42 17.40
N VAL A 142 15.37 -17.58 16.44
CA VAL A 142 14.44 -16.53 15.99
C VAL A 142 13.01 -16.90 16.38
N ALA A 143 12.23 -15.95 16.90
CA ALA A 143 10.84 -16.18 17.25
C ALA A 143 9.96 -16.16 15.98
N ARG A 144 8.82 -16.87 16.01
CA ARG A 144 7.84 -16.85 14.91
C ARG A 144 7.42 -15.43 14.52
N HIS A 145 7.21 -14.56 15.52
CA HIS A 145 6.91 -13.14 15.32
C HIS A 145 7.95 -12.42 14.45
N ASP A 146 9.24 -12.68 14.69
CA ASP A 146 10.32 -12.00 13.97
C ASP A 146 10.37 -12.45 12.49
N LEU A 147 10.05 -13.71 12.23
CA LEU A 147 9.92 -14.25 10.87
C LEU A 147 8.65 -13.75 10.17
N GLU A 148 7.52 -13.64 10.88
CA GLU A 148 6.28 -13.05 10.35
C GLU A 148 6.47 -11.56 10.03
N TYR A 149 7.18 -10.82 10.89
CA TYR A 149 7.54 -9.44 10.64
C TYR A 149 8.46 -9.30 9.41
N LEU A 150 9.47 -10.16 9.29
CA LEU A 150 10.33 -10.20 8.11
C LEU A 150 9.53 -10.52 6.84
N LEU A 151 8.63 -11.51 6.91
CA LEU A 151 7.75 -11.88 5.81
C LEU A 151 6.91 -10.70 5.36
N GLY A 152 6.31 -9.96 6.30
CA GLY A 152 5.57 -8.74 6.03
C GLY A 152 6.42 -7.69 5.31
N SER A 153 7.64 -7.44 5.81
CA SER A 153 8.56 -6.48 5.20
C SER A 153 9.03 -6.88 3.80
N MET A 154 9.19 -8.19 3.55
CA MET A 154 9.59 -8.74 2.28
C MET A 154 8.47 -8.81 1.26
N CYS A 155 7.21 -8.81 1.68
CA CYS A 155 6.06 -8.80 0.77
C CYS A 155 6.19 -7.63 -0.23
N HIS A 156 6.56 -6.44 0.27
CA HIS A 156 6.85 -5.27 -0.56
C HIS A 156 8.04 -5.45 -1.51
N VAL A 157 9.08 -6.20 -1.09
CA VAL A 157 10.25 -6.48 -1.92
C VAL A 157 9.90 -7.46 -3.05
N THR A 158 9.05 -8.46 -2.78
CA THR A 158 8.63 -9.44 -3.80
C THR A 158 7.74 -8.87 -4.89
N CYS A 159 7.07 -7.75 -4.64
CA CYS A 159 6.31 -7.03 -5.67
C CYS A 159 7.22 -6.46 -6.77
N LEU A 160 8.46 -6.07 -6.44
CA LEU A 160 9.42 -5.47 -7.38
C LEU A 160 10.49 -6.44 -7.86
N LEU A 161 10.97 -7.33 -6.99
CA LEU A 161 12.04 -8.27 -7.31
C LEU A 161 11.48 -9.69 -7.31
N ARG A 162 11.10 -10.18 -8.50
CA ARG A 162 10.62 -11.55 -8.66
C ARG A 162 11.64 -12.59 -8.18
N ALA A 163 12.94 -12.28 -8.26
CA ALA A 163 14.02 -13.09 -7.71
C ALA A 163 13.94 -13.29 -6.18
N ALA A 164 13.41 -12.31 -5.43
CA ALA A 164 13.20 -12.41 -3.99
C ALA A 164 12.08 -13.38 -3.59
N LYS A 165 11.25 -13.83 -4.56
CA LYS A 165 10.13 -14.75 -4.31
C LYS A 165 10.60 -16.10 -3.77
N GLY A 166 11.75 -16.62 -4.24
CA GLY A 166 12.30 -17.88 -3.74
C GLY A 166 12.64 -17.81 -2.26
N PHE A 167 13.31 -16.74 -1.84
CA PHE A 167 13.62 -16.47 -0.45
C PHE A 167 12.36 -16.27 0.41
N PHE A 168 11.37 -15.52 -0.10
CA PHE A 168 10.08 -15.34 0.57
C PHE A 168 9.36 -16.66 0.83
N GLN A 169 9.31 -17.56 -0.16
CA GLN A 169 8.67 -18.87 0.01
C GLN A 169 9.40 -19.74 1.04
N ARG A 170 10.73 -19.65 1.13
CA ARG A 170 11.52 -20.36 2.15
C ARG A 170 11.15 -19.88 3.55
N ILE A 171 11.10 -18.57 3.78
CA ILE A 171 10.69 -17.99 5.08
C ILE A 171 9.24 -18.33 5.39
N HIS A 172 8.33 -18.18 4.42
CA HIS A 172 6.92 -18.53 4.59
C HIS A 172 6.71 -19.98 5.02
N THR A 173 7.45 -20.90 4.39
CA THR A 173 7.41 -22.33 4.73
C THR A 173 7.95 -22.58 6.14
N ALA A 174 9.03 -21.90 6.53
CA ALA A 174 9.57 -21.98 7.89
C ALA A 174 8.55 -21.48 8.93
N VAL A 175 7.89 -20.33 8.66
CA VAL A 175 6.82 -19.79 9.52
C VAL A 175 5.65 -20.77 9.63
N LYS A 176 5.19 -21.39 8.53
CA LYS A 176 4.09 -22.36 8.59
C LYS A 176 4.41 -23.60 9.44
N ARG A 177 5.67 -24.01 9.49
CA ARG A 177 6.14 -25.18 10.26
C ARG A 177 6.37 -24.86 11.75
N LEU A 178 6.36 -23.58 12.13
CA LEU A 178 6.65 -23.15 13.49
C LEU A 178 5.43 -23.20 14.40
N LEU A 179 5.61 -23.79 15.58
CA LEU A 179 4.64 -23.69 16.67
C LEU A 179 4.49 -22.22 17.10
N ARG A 180 3.29 -21.83 17.56
CA ARG A 180 2.97 -20.46 18.00
C ARG A 180 3.86 -19.96 19.15
N LYS A 181 4.43 -20.87 19.94
CA LYS A 181 5.37 -20.58 21.03
C LYS A 181 6.62 -21.45 20.85
N GLY A 182 7.80 -20.85 20.93
CA GLY A 182 9.08 -21.52 20.77
C GLY A 182 10.06 -20.74 19.88
N GLY A 183 11.34 -20.97 20.09
CA GLY A 183 12.41 -20.40 19.29
C GLY A 183 12.85 -21.35 18.17
N PHE A 184 13.03 -20.84 16.96
CA PHE A 184 13.48 -21.61 15.80
C PHE A 184 14.98 -21.42 15.55
N GLN A 185 15.72 -22.51 15.39
CA GLN A 185 17.08 -22.44 14.84
C GLN A 185 16.99 -22.19 13.34
N LEU A 186 17.62 -21.11 12.88
CA LEU A 186 17.63 -20.77 11.46
C LEU A 186 18.45 -21.80 10.67
N SER A 187 17.89 -22.33 9.57
CA SER A 187 18.67 -23.19 8.67
C SER A 187 19.75 -22.38 7.95
N ASP A 188 20.86 -23.04 7.61
CA ASP A 188 22.00 -22.38 6.97
C ASP A 188 21.65 -21.81 5.60
N ALA A 189 20.69 -22.40 4.89
CA ALA A 189 20.15 -21.85 3.64
C ALA A 189 19.47 -20.49 3.84
N ILE A 190 18.70 -20.30 4.92
CA ILE A 190 18.06 -19.01 5.21
C ILE A 190 19.12 -18.01 5.71
N ARG A 191 20.16 -18.47 6.42
CA ARG A 191 21.29 -17.62 6.82
C ARG A 191 22.09 -17.08 5.64
N LEU A 192 22.30 -17.90 4.61
CA LEU A 192 23.07 -17.52 3.42
C LEU A 192 22.34 -16.48 2.55
N ASP A 193 21.00 -16.45 2.63
CA ASP A 193 20.16 -15.51 1.90
C ASP A 193 19.99 -14.14 2.61
N LEU A 194 20.53 -13.97 3.83
CA LEU A 194 20.39 -12.78 4.70
C LEU A 194 21.63 -11.89 4.75
#